data_AF-A0A2U8WNH4-F1
#
_entry.id   AF-A0A2U8WNH4-F1
#
_cell.length_a   1.000
_cell.length_b   1.000
_cell.length_c   1.000
_cell.angle_alpha   90.00
_cell.angle_beta   90.00
_cell.angle_gamma   90.00
#
_symmetry.space_group_name_H-M   'P 1'
#
loop_
_entity.id
_entity.type
_entity.pdbx_description
1 polymer ?
#
loop_
_entity_poly.entity_id
_entity_poly.type
_entity_poly.pdbx_seq_one_letter_code
_entity_poly.pdbx_strand_id
1 'polypeptide(L)'
;MSIKAEDAIPIWPRVRVENWSDLQKEIEIHLDGTWLFRGVTSARYGLVPTIGRARGGTSFLPQEQEIFAQFRRESIPMLSSRPVDMWEWLALAQHYGIPTRLLDWSESPYVSLFFAIWGNDDEDAGIYIAPRPLEARDLGADPFAVKEVAFFYPGYVTPRLVSQRGLFTIHPDPEATYRPPGITQIIIDKATKMDFRRKLDTLGFHHASIFPDLDGLSRRLVALQGFRLMPRPPFQGPPGGDGTPSRVQRVSTETEIPKTKINPRDPQKGQWGLLPRRNGWALTAKVREIEQDWYQTNLLLTSETEKKLTGKVVFYLHDSFKNPIRKISPKDGKAELKTWSYGAFTVGAMIEQDGTTLELDLAELEGAPKRFREQ
;
A
#
# COMPACT_ATOMS: atom_id res chain seq x y z
N MET A 1 29.82 16.38 7.43
CA MET A 1 30.11 16.63 6.01
C MET A 1 28.82 16.43 5.22
N SER A 2 28.60 17.31 4.25
CA SER A 2 27.34 17.64 3.59
C SER A 2 26.51 16.47 3.05
N ILE A 3 25.21 16.53 3.32
CA ILE A 3 24.17 15.86 2.53
C ILE A 3 24.22 16.50 1.13
N LYS A 4 24.59 15.74 0.10
CA LYS A 4 24.37 16.16 -1.28
C LYS A 4 22.95 15.79 -1.67
N ALA A 5 22.10 16.82 -1.75
CA ALA A 5 21.06 16.85 -2.76
C ALA A 5 21.74 16.89 -4.14
N GLU A 6 21.11 16.27 -5.14
CA GLU A 6 21.58 16.11 -6.54
C GLU A 6 22.38 14.84 -6.84
N ASP A 7 21.65 13.72 -6.88
CA ASP A 7 21.78 12.75 -7.98
C ASP A 7 20.37 12.62 -8.60
N ALA A 8 20.17 13.24 -9.75
CA ALA A 8 18.96 13.09 -10.56
C ALA A 8 18.88 11.65 -11.07
N ILE A 9 18.09 10.81 -10.39
CA ILE A 9 17.87 9.40 -10.75
C ILE A 9 16.37 9.21 -10.99
N PRO A 10 15.94 8.58 -12.10
CA PRO A 10 14.55 8.54 -12.50
C PRO A 10 13.67 7.94 -11.41
N ILE A 11 12.53 8.59 -11.15
CA ILE A 11 11.35 7.89 -10.65
C ILE A 11 11.10 6.79 -11.68
N TRP A 12 11.23 5.51 -11.28
CA TRP A 12 10.96 4.41 -12.21
C TRP A 12 9.56 4.58 -12.81
N PRO A 13 9.34 4.21 -14.08
CA PRO A 13 8.01 4.30 -14.69
C PRO A 13 6.97 3.58 -13.84
N ARG A 14 5.83 4.24 -13.62
CA ARG A 14 4.72 3.70 -12.83
C ARG A 14 3.45 3.69 -13.66
N VAL A 15 2.72 2.59 -13.61
CA VAL A 15 1.42 2.46 -14.26
C VAL A 15 0.39 2.10 -13.18
N ARG A 16 -0.68 2.88 -13.07
CA ARG A 16 -1.78 2.58 -12.16
C ARG A 16 -2.81 1.72 -12.89
N VAL A 17 -3.30 0.68 -12.20
CA VAL A 17 -4.37 -0.19 -12.70
C VAL A 17 -5.60 -0.05 -11.80
N GLU A 18 -6.76 0.17 -12.42
CA GLU A 18 -8.03 0.40 -11.71
C GLU A 18 -8.91 -0.83 -11.66
N ASN A 19 -8.59 -1.85 -12.45
CA ASN A 19 -9.34 -3.10 -12.50
C ASN A 19 -8.45 -4.27 -12.97
N TRP A 20 -9.03 -5.47 -12.94
CA TRP A 20 -8.32 -6.70 -13.26
C TRP A 20 -7.86 -6.76 -14.73
N SER A 21 -8.66 -6.22 -15.65
CA SER A 21 -8.32 -6.23 -17.08
C SER A 21 -7.11 -5.33 -17.37
N ASP A 22 -7.01 -4.18 -16.70
CA ASP A 22 -5.84 -3.31 -16.80
C ASP A 22 -4.58 -4.01 -16.28
N LEU A 23 -4.69 -4.64 -15.11
CA LEU A 23 -3.60 -5.45 -14.55
C LEU A 23 -3.15 -6.55 -15.52
N GLN A 24 -4.09 -7.25 -16.15
CA GLN A 24 -3.77 -8.30 -17.11
C GLN A 24 -3.00 -7.77 -18.31
N LYS A 25 -3.44 -6.64 -18.90
CA LYS A 25 -2.75 -6.00 -20.04
C LYS A 25 -1.31 -5.61 -19.69
N GLU A 26 -1.11 -5.02 -18.51
CA GLU A 26 0.22 -4.59 -18.05
C GLU A 26 1.14 -5.78 -17.73
N ILE A 27 0.59 -6.89 -17.25
CA ILE A 27 1.37 -8.11 -17.00
C ILE A 27 1.70 -8.83 -18.31
N GLU A 28 0.78 -8.87 -19.26
CA GLU A 28 0.86 -9.68 -20.49
C GLU A 28 2.14 -9.39 -21.30
N ILE A 29 2.54 -8.11 -21.38
CA ILE A 29 3.77 -7.70 -22.09
C ILE A 29 5.06 -8.20 -21.43
N HIS A 30 4.99 -8.74 -20.21
CA HIS A 30 6.13 -9.22 -19.42
C HIS A 30 6.11 -10.75 -19.21
N LEU A 31 5.27 -11.49 -19.96
CA LEU A 31 5.10 -12.94 -19.84
C LEU A 31 6.01 -13.77 -20.76
N ASP A 32 7.14 -13.23 -21.20
CA ASP A 32 8.11 -13.90 -22.09
C ASP A 32 9.20 -14.70 -21.35
N GLY A 33 9.14 -14.75 -20.01
CA GLY A 33 10.12 -15.44 -19.16
C GLY A 33 11.40 -14.64 -18.86
N THR A 34 11.53 -13.42 -19.38
CA THR A 34 12.68 -12.54 -19.19
C THR A 34 12.48 -11.48 -18.10
N TRP A 35 11.39 -11.59 -17.32
CA TRP A 35 11.03 -10.62 -16.28
C TRP A 35 10.82 -11.27 -14.92
N LEU A 36 11.12 -10.49 -13.88
CA LEU A 36 10.94 -10.83 -12.49
C LEU A 36 10.00 -9.84 -11.81
N PHE A 37 9.20 -10.35 -10.89
CA PHE A 37 8.14 -9.60 -10.22
C PHE A 37 8.40 -9.55 -8.71
N ARG A 38 8.06 -8.44 -8.06
CA ARG A 38 8.04 -8.35 -6.60
C ARG A 38 6.84 -7.56 -6.10
N GLY A 39 5.98 -8.23 -5.34
CA GLY A 39 4.87 -7.60 -4.64
C GLY A 39 5.30 -6.80 -3.40
N VAL A 40 4.71 -5.63 -3.22
CA VAL A 40 4.85 -4.81 -2.02
C VAL A 40 3.48 -4.32 -1.55
N THR A 41 3.23 -4.40 -0.24
CA THR A 41 1.93 -4.03 0.34
C THR A 41 1.64 -2.53 0.32
N SER A 42 2.69 -1.72 0.15
CA SER A 42 2.61 -0.30 -0.14
C SER A 42 3.39 0.02 -1.41
N ALA A 43 2.77 0.75 -2.32
CA ALA A 43 3.42 1.24 -3.54
C ALA A 43 4.59 2.21 -3.23
N ARG A 44 4.70 2.69 -1.99
CA ARG A 44 5.79 3.56 -1.49
C ARG A 44 7.03 2.79 -1.05
N TYR A 45 6.93 1.48 -0.84
CA TYR A 45 8.05 0.70 -0.34
C TYR A 45 9.12 0.53 -1.42
N GLY A 46 10.29 1.13 -1.17
CA GLY A 46 11.47 0.90 -2.00
C GLY A 46 11.99 -0.53 -1.90
N LEU A 47 12.82 -0.89 -2.88
CA LEU A 47 13.54 -2.16 -2.91
C LEU A 47 14.75 -2.13 -1.98
N VAL A 48 14.48 -2.14 -0.68
CA VAL A 48 15.50 -2.21 0.39
C VAL A 48 15.37 -3.56 1.08
N PRO A 49 16.44 -4.39 1.19
CA PRO A 49 16.44 -5.62 1.98
C PRO A 49 15.91 -5.45 3.40
N THR A 50 15.47 -6.53 4.03
CA THR A 50 14.88 -6.45 5.38
C THR A 50 15.89 -6.01 6.45
N ILE A 51 17.17 -6.36 6.30
CA ILE A 51 18.24 -5.93 7.22
C ILE A 51 18.52 -4.42 7.17
N GLY A 52 18.36 -3.78 6.01
CA GLY A 52 18.57 -2.34 5.85
C GLY A 52 17.36 -1.48 6.22
N ARG A 53 16.25 -2.11 6.66
CA ARG A 53 15.08 -1.39 7.18
C ARG A 53 15.19 -1.30 8.70
N ALA A 54 15.31 -0.10 9.25
CA ALA A 54 15.23 0.11 10.69
C ALA A 54 13.86 -0.39 11.22
N ARG A 55 13.88 -1.33 12.17
CA ARG A 55 12.66 -1.86 12.80
C ARG A 55 12.47 -1.18 14.15
N GLY A 56 11.42 -0.38 14.29
CA GLY A 56 11.15 0.35 15.53
C GLY A 56 12.26 1.34 15.93
N GLY A 57 13.04 1.84 14.95
CA GLY A 57 14.20 2.70 15.19
C GLY A 57 15.52 1.97 15.40
N THR A 58 15.52 0.63 15.49
CA THR A 58 16.73 -0.18 15.67
C THR A 58 17.22 -0.74 14.33
N SER A 59 18.52 -0.57 14.05
CA SER A 59 19.20 -1.24 12.94
C SER A 59 19.89 -2.52 13.42
N PHE A 60 19.69 -3.61 12.69
CA PHE A 60 20.33 -4.91 12.96
C PHE A 60 21.51 -5.19 12.03
N LEU A 61 21.81 -4.27 11.11
CA LEU A 61 22.86 -4.46 10.10
C LEU A 61 24.24 -4.79 10.70
N PRO A 62 24.72 -4.12 11.78
CA PRO A 62 26.01 -4.46 12.36
C PRO A 62 26.08 -5.90 12.92
N GLN A 63 24.94 -6.49 13.28
CA GLN A 63 24.83 -7.83 13.84
C GLN A 63 24.37 -8.88 12.82
N GLU A 64 24.24 -8.56 11.54
CA GLU A 64 23.69 -9.47 10.53
C GLU A 64 24.42 -10.83 10.53
N GLN A 65 25.75 -10.83 10.48
CA GLN A 65 26.54 -12.06 10.47
C GLN A 65 26.48 -12.82 11.79
N GLU A 66 26.35 -12.12 12.92
CA GLU A 66 26.23 -12.74 14.25
C GLU A 66 24.89 -13.46 14.40
N ILE A 67 23.79 -12.77 14.05
CA ILE A 67 22.43 -13.34 14.02
C ILE A 67 22.38 -14.52 13.05
N PHE A 68 22.99 -14.39 11.87
CA PHE A 68 23.06 -15.47 10.90
C PHE A 68 23.83 -16.69 11.44
N ALA A 69 25.00 -16.47 12.04
CA ALA A 69 25.80 -17.54 12.64
C ALA A 69 25.05 -18.23 13.79
N GLN A 70 24.31 -17.47 14.60
CA GLN A 70 23.46 -18.01 15.66
C GLN A 70 22.31 -18.84 15.11
N PHE A 71 21.56 -18.31 14.12
CA PHE A 71 20.48 -19.02 13.45
C PHE A 71 20.95 -20.36 12.89
N ARG A 72 22.12 -20.40 12.24
CA ARG A 72 22.71 -21.64 11.72
C ARG A 72 22.98 -22.69 12.81
N ARG A 73 23.44 -22.27 13.99
CA ARG A 73 23.71 -23.21 15.10
C ARG A 73 22.43 -23.71 15.75
N GLU A 74 21.48 -22.81 16.00
CA GLU A 74 20.29 -23.09 16.80
C GLU A 74 19.15 -23.76 16.02
N SER A 75 19.07 -23.54 14.71
CA SER A 75 18.02 -24.15 13.88
C SER A 75 18.26 -25.63 13.57
N ILE A 76 19.50 -26.14 13.68
CA ILE A 76 19.86 -27.52 13.30
C ILE A 76 18.90 -28.60 13.83
N PRO A 77 18.48 -28.59 15.12
CA PRO A 77 17.58 -29.61 15.66
C PRO A 77 16.16 -29.56 15.06
N MET A 78 15.79 -28.45 14.43
CA MET A 78 14.45 -28.18 13.92
C MET A 78 14.32 -28.50 12.42
N LEU A 79 15.43 -28.79 11.74
CA LEU A 79 15.45 -28.98 10.29
C LEU A 79 15.33 -30.46 9.91
N SER A 80 14.46 -30.75 8.95
CA SER A 80 14.33 -32.09 8.35
C SER A 80 15.51 -32.44 7.43
N SER A 81 16.13 -31.43 6.81
CA SER A 81 17.34 -31.57 6.01
C SER A 81 18.23 -30.34 6.22
N ARG A 82 19.55 -30.53 6.15
CA ARG A 82 20.51 -29.44 6.37
C ARG A 82 20.81 -28.74 5.03
N PRO A 83 20.77 -27.40 4.99
CA PRO A 83 21.34 -26.63 3.89
C PRO A 83 22.81 -26.96 3.67
N VAL A 84 23.21 -27.04 2.39
CA VAL A 84 24.53 -27.47 1.93
C VAL A 84 25.55 -26.35 2.04
N ASP A 85 25.16 -25.14 1.68
CA ASP A 85 26.05 -23.98 1.61
C ASP A 85 25.50 -22.73 2.33
N MET A 86 26.31 -21.67 2.40
CA MET A 86 25.94 -20.43 3.07
C MET A 86 24.76 -19.70 2.38
N TRP A 87 24.57 -19.88 1.08
CA TRP A 87 23.50 -19.26 0.31
C TRP A 87 22.14 -19.86 0.67
N GLU A 88 22.07 -21.19 0.75
CA GLU A 88 20.88 -21.91 1.20
C GLU A 88 20.56 -21.60 2.67
N TRP A 89 21.58 -21.53 3.54
CA TRP A 89 21.40 -21.09 4.92
C TRP A 89 20.81 -19.68 5.00
N LEU A 90 21.28 -18.75 4.17
CA LEU A 90 20.81 -17.35 4.17
C LEU A 90 19.38 -17.24 3.63
N ALA A 91 19.05 -17.98 2.57
CA ALA A 91 17.69 -18.10 2.07
C ALA A 91 16.73 -18.69 3.12
N LEU A 92 17.17 -19.71 3.86
CA LEU A 92 16.41 -20.30 4.96
C LEU A 92 16.19 -19.30 6.11
N ALA A 93 17.21 -18.52 6.47
CA ALA A 93 17.09 -17.49 7.51
C ALA A 93 16.03 -16.43 7.13
N GLN A 94 16.09 -15.90 5.92
CA GLN A 94 15.10 -14.96 5.38
C GLN A 94 13.68 -15.55 5.41
N HIS A 95 13.54 -16.84 5.03
CA HIS A 95 12.26 -17.54 5.01
C HIS A 95 11.55 -17.57 6.38
N TYR A 96 12.32 -17.72 7.45
CA TYR A 96 11.84 -17.72 8.83
C TYR A 96 11.85 -16.33 9.49
N GLY A 97 12.09 -15.26 8.70
CA GLY A 97 11.91 -13.88 9.13
C GLY A 97 13.12 -13.23 9.79
N ILE A 98 14.29 -13.89 9.76
CA ILE A 98 15.56 -13.25 10.11
C ILE A 98 15.79 -12.11 9.11
N PRO A 99 16.08 -10.87 9.57
CA PRO A 99 16.45 -9.79 8.67
C PRO A 99 17.73 -10.16 7.91
N THR A 100 17.71 -10.08 6.59
CA THR A 100 18.87 -10.37 5.74
C THR A 100 19.03 -9.31 4.65
N ARG A 101 20.21 -9.30 4.03
CA ARG A 101 20.55 -8.55 2.81
C ARG A 101 19.93 -9.13 1.53
N LEU A 102 18.94 -10.01 1.65
CA LEU A 102 18.21 -10.58 0.52
C LEU A 102 16.96 -9.76 0.20
N LEU A 103 16.65 -9.67 -1.10
CA LEU A 103 15.34 -9.32 -1.62
C LEU A 103 14.79 -10.49 -2.42
N ASP A 104 13.55 -10.85 -2.12
CA ASP A 104 12.79 -11.92 -2.77
C ASP A 104 12.17 -11.43 -4.09
N TRP A 105 12.28 -12.23 -5.14
CA TRP A 105 11.63 -11.99 -6.44
C TRP A 105 10.85 -13.25 -6.80
N SER A 106 9.80 -13.10 -7.61
CA SER A 106 9.03 -14.21 -8.15
C SER A 106 9.03 -14.14 -9.67
N GLU A 107 9.14 -15.30 -10.32
CA GLU A 107 8.88 -15.42 -11.75
C GLU A 107 7.37 -15.32 -12.07
N SER A 108 6.50 -15.39 -11.05
CA SER A 108 5.06 -15.29 -11.22
C SER A 108 4.54 -13.91 -10.84
N PRO A 109 3.88 -13.19 -11.77
CA PRO A 109 3.24 -11.92 -11.45
C PRO A 109 2.06 -12.11 -10.48
N TYR A 110 1.38 -13.27 -10.51
CA TYR A 110 0.26 -13.58 -9.63
C TYR A 110 0.70 -13.93 -8.21
N VAL A 111 1.85 -14.60 -8.03
CA VAL A 111 2.46 -14.76 -6.70
C VAL A 111 2.88 -13.39 -6.15
N SER A 112 3.49 -12.55 -6.97
CA SER A 112 3.82 -11.17 -6.58
C SER A 112 2.58 -10.38 -6.20
N LEU A 113 1.51 -10.48 -6.99
CA LEU A 113 0.24 -9.84 -6.69
C LEU A 113 -0.32 -10.31 -5.35
N PHE A 114 -0.25 -11.61 -5.04
CA PHE A 114 -0.67 -12.15 -3.74
C PHE A 114 0.05 -11.42 -2.58
N PHE A 115 1.38 -11.31 -2.64
CA PHE A 115 2.12 -10.59 -1.60
C PHE A 115 1.86 -9.08 -1.56
N ALA A 116 1.47 -8.50 -2.69
CA ALA A 116 1.14 -7.07 -2.77
C ALA A 116 -0.22 -6.76 -2.12
N ILE A 117 -1.23 -7.61 -2.35
CA ILE A 117 -2.61 -7.31 -1.94
C ILE A 117 -3.01 -7.91 -0.60
N TRP A 118 -2.24 -8.82 -0.01
CA TRP A 118 -2.51 -9.38 1.31
C TRP A 118 -1.57 -8.75 2.36
N GLY A 119 -2.09 -7.87 3.22
CA GLY A 119 -1.35 -7.37 4.39
C GLY A 119 -1.59 -5.90 4.77
N ASN A 120 -1.94 -5.03 3.82
CA ASN A 120 -2.31 -3.64 4.09
C ASN A 120 -3.45 -3.25 3.15
N ASP A 121 -4.61 -2.87 3.69
CA ASP A 121 -5.79 -2.46 2.92
C ASP A 121 -5.97 -0.94 2.83
N ASP A 122 -5.19 -0.17 3.59
CA ASP A 122 -5.36 1.27 3.71
C ASP A 122 -4.54 2.06 2.66
N GLU A 123 -3.56 1.40 2.06
CA GLU A 123 -2.66 1.97 1.06
C GLU A 123 -2.74 1.24 -0.28
N ASP A 124 -2.38 1.92 -1.36
CA ASP A 124 -2.15 1.27 -2.66
C ASP A 124 -0.99 0.28 -2.56
N ALA A 125 -1.11 -0.85 -3.23
CA ALA A 125 -0.02 -1.83 -3.35
C ALA A 125 0.80 -1.60 -4.60
N GLY A 126 1.97 -2.24 -4.67
CA GLY A 126 2.84 -2.20 -5.83
C GLY A 126 3.28 -3.59 -6.29
N ILE A 127 3.48 -3.75 -7.59
CA ILE A 127 4.26 -4.84 -8.16
C ILE A 127 5.42 -4.21 -8.92
N TYR A 128 6.64 -4.47 -8.48
CA TYR A 128 7.84 -4.15 -9.23
C TYR A 128 8.07 -5.19 -10.31
N ILE A 129 8.51 -4.73 -11.49
CA ILE A 129 8.87 -5.57 -12.63
C ILE A 129 10.29 -5.20 -13.03
N ALA A 130 11.21 -6.16 -13.03
CA ALA A 130 12.61 -5.95 -13.36
C ALA A 130 13.08 -6.98 -14.40
N PRO A 131 13.99 -6.62 -15.32
CA PRO A 131 14.59 -7.58 -16.23
C PRO A 131 15.28 -8.72 -15.47
N ARG A 132 15.09 -9.95 -15.94
CA ARG A 132 15.79 -11.14 -15.46
C ARG A 132 17.23 -11.08 -15.96
N PRO A 133 18.25 -11.28 -15.10
CA PRO A 133 19.63 -11.38 -15.55
C PRO A 133 19.87 -12.65 -16.37
N LEU A 134 20.84 -12.56 -17.30
CA LEU A 134 21.36 -13.69 -18.08
C LEU A 134 22.25 -14.57 -17.18
N GLU A 135 21.61 -15.53 -16.49
CA GLU A 135 22.20 -16.60 -15.68
C GLU A 135 23.03 -16.21 -14.43
N ALA A 136 23.08 -17.14 -13.47
CA ALA A 136 23.78 -16.95 -12.20
C ALA A 136 25.30 -16.96 -12.43
N ARG A 137 25.96 -15.86 -12.08
CA ARG A 137 27.42 -15.79 -12.00
C ARG A 137 27.92 -16.79 -10.94
N ASP A 138 29.17 -17.24 -11.04
CA ASP A 138 29.84 -17.87 -9.89
C ASP A 138 29.91 -16.82 -8.77
N LEU A 139 29.09 -17.01 -7.73
CA LEU A 139 28.95 -16.06 -6.62
C LEU A 139 30.00 -16.28 -5.52
N GLY A 140 30.86 -17.31 -5.68
CA GLY A 140 31.75 -17.76 -4.63
C GLY A 140 31.02 -18.36 -3.43
N ALA A 141 31.80 -18.74 -2.41
CA ALA A 141 31.29 -19.46 -1.25
C ALA A 141 30.64 -18.55 -0.18
N ASP A 142 31.05 -17.28 -0.09
CA ASP A 142 30.61 -16.37 0.98
C ASP A 142 29.61 -15.31 0.46
N PRO A 143 28.32 -15.40 0.83
CA PRO A 143 27.32 -14.39 0.46
C PRO A 143 27.59 -13.01 1.05
N PHE A 144 28.38 -12.88 2.12
CA PHE A 144 28.67 -11.58 2.73
C PHE A 144 29.79 -10.81 2.02
N ALA A 145 30.53 -11.47 1.12
CA ALA A 145 31.67 -10.90 0.40
C ALA A 145 31.30 -10.34 -0.99
N VAL A 146 30.02 -10.38 -1.39
CA VAL A 146 29.58 -9.84 -2.69
C VAL A 146 29.89 -8.35 -2.83
N LYS A 147 30.29 -7.94 -4.04
CA LYS A 147 30.63 -6.54 -4.36
C LYS A 147 29.58 -5.84 -5.22
N GLU A 148 28.75 -6.61 -5.90
CA GLU A 148 27.68 -6.14 -6.77
C GLU A 148 26.39 -6.87 -6.41
N VAL A 149 25.25 -6.28 -6.76
CA VAL A 149 23.97 -6.98 -6.62
C VAL A 149 23.99 -8.20 -7.52
N ALA A 150 23.72 -9.37 -6.94
CA ALA A 150 23.73 -10.64 -7.66
C ALA A 150 22.44 -11.42 -7.40
N PHE A 151 22.06 -12.23 -8.40
CA PHE A 151 20.88 -13.07 -8.33
C PHE A 151 21.28 -14.51 -8.12
N PHE A 152 20.51 -15.24 -7.29
CA PHE A 152 20.71 -16.67 -7.12
C PHE A 152 19.40 -17.42 -6.89
N TYR A 153 19.42 -18.69 -7.29
CA TYR A 153 18.36 -19.65 -6.97
C TYR A 153 18.82 -20.48 -5.77
N PRO A 154 18.05 -20.49 -4.67
CA PRO A 154 18.35 -21.35 -3.54
C PRO A 154 18.21 -22.82 -3.96
N GLY A 155 19.23 -23.64 -3.70
CA GLY A 155 19.17 -25.10 -3.94
C GLY A 155 18.30 -25.84 -2.92
N TYR A 156 18.10 -25.27 -1.73
CA TYR A 156 17.29 -25.85 -0.66
C TYR A 156 15.81 -25.54 -0.83
N VAL A 157 15.01 -26.60 -0.98
CA VAL A 157 13.61 -26.50 -1.39
C VAL A 157 12.68 -26.81 -0.21
N THR A 158 12.22 -25.80 0.54
CA THR A 158 10.99 -26.00 1.32
C THR A 158 9.80 -26.01 0.36
N PRO A 159 8.71 -26.77 0.62
CA PRO A 159 7.51 -26.71 -0.21
C PRO A 159 7.02 -25.27 -0.45
N ARG A 160 7.12 -24.44 0.59
CA ARG A 160 6.79 -23.01 0.55
C ARG A 160 7.71 -22.20 -0.39
N LEU A 161 8.99 -22.56 -0.53
CA LEU A 161 9.90 -21.91 -1.48
C LEU A 161 9.58 -22.28 -2.93
N VAL A 162 9.17 -23.54 -3.19
CA VAL A 162 8.67 -23.98 -4.51
C VAL A 162 7.42 -23.21 -4.89
N SER A 163 6.45 -23.16 -3.98
CA SER A 163 5.16 -22.51 -4.20
C SER A 163 5.29 -21.03 -4.58
N GLN A 164 6.35 -20.37 -4.08
CA GLN A 164 6.60 -18.96 -4.34
C GLN A 164 7.30 -18.70 -5.69
N ARG A 165 7.80 -19.74 -6.37
CA ARG A 165 8.63 -19.63 -7.60
C ARG A 165 9.68 -18.52 -7.43
N GLY A 166 10.34 -18.58 -6.27
CA GLY A 166 11.11 -17.48 -5.72
C GLY A 166 12.59 -17.60 -6.03
N LEU A 167 13.22 -16.48 -6.31
CA LEU A 167 14.67 -16.33 -6.35
C LEU A 167 15.05 -15.10 -5.52
N PHE A 168 16.33 -14.96 -5.21
CA PHE A 168 16.81 -13.86 -4.39
C PHE A 168 17.79 -12.98 -5.15
N THR A 169 17.79 -11.70 -4.80
CA THR A 169 18.93 -10.82 -5.02
C THR A 169 19.63 -10.59 -3.71
N ILE A 170 20.96 -10.64 -3.72
CA ILE A 170 21.81 -10.28 -2.59
C ILE A 170 22.38 -8.89 -2.80
N HIS A 171 22.40 -8.08 -1.75
CA HIS A 171 22.75 -6.67 -1.82
C HIS A 171 24.02 -6.38 -1.00
N PRO A 172 25.11 -5.88 -1.61
CA PRO A 172 26.33 -5.52 -0.89
C PRO A 172 26.12 -4.31 0.04
N ASP A 173 25.30 -3.36 -0.39
CA ASP A 173 24.81 -2.24 0.41
C ASP A 173 23.29 -2.41 0.63
N PRO A 174 22.88 -3.06 1.73
CA PRO A 174 21.47 -3.35 1.98
C PRO A 174 20.67 -2.14 2.50
N GLU A 175 21.30 -1.00 2.82
CA GLU A 175 20.59 0.24 3.19
C GLU A 175 20.22 1.06 1.96
N ALA A 176 20.99 0.93 0.88
CA ALA A 176 20.67 1.54 -0.40
C ALA A 176 19.40 0.93 -1.03
N THR A 177 18.55 1.81 -1.60
CA THR A 177 17.43 1.35 -2.42
C THR A 177 17.96 0.80 -3.74
N TYR A 178 17.67 -0.48 -4.01
CA TYR A 178 18.02 -1.12 -5.27
C TYR A 178 17.22 -0.52 -6.44
N ARG A 179 17.93 -0.20 -7.53
CA ARG A 179 17.38 0.43 -8.74
C ARG A 179 17.93 -0.27 -9.99
N PRO A 180 17.42 -1.46 -10.35
CA PRO A 180 17.88 -2.12 -11.57
C PRO A 180 17.47 -1.32 -12.82
N PRO A 181 18.31 -1.26 -13.86
CA PRO A 181 17.94 -0.69 -15.15
C PRO A 181 16.67 -1.36 -15.71
N GLY A 182 15.80 -0.58 -16.34
CA GLY A 182 14.56 -1.09 -16.94
C GLY A 182 13.47 -1.49 -15.95
N ILE A 183 13.61 -1.16 -14.66
CA ILE A 183 12.57 -1.43 -13.67
C ILE A 183 11.33 -0.56 -13.88
N THR A 184 10.15 -1.16 -13.73
CA THR A 184 8.86 -0.47 -13.70
C THR A 184 8.05 -0.90 -12.47
N GLN A 185 6.97 -0.18 -12.16
CA GLN A 185 6.09 -0.51 -11.06
C GLN A 185 4.61 -0.38 -11.46
N ILE A 186 3.85 -1.47 -11.32
CA ILE A 186 2.39 -1.43 -11.36
C ILE A 186 1.88 -0.98 -9.98
N ILE A 187 1.01 0.02 -9.94
CA ILE A 187 0.31 0.49 -8.74
C ILE A 187 -1.10 -0.11 -8.75
N ILE A 188 -1.42 -0.87 -7.70
CA ILE A 188 -2.73 -1.47 -7.49
C ILE A 188 -3.51 -0.61 -6.52
N ASP A 189 -4.61 -0.05 -6.99
CA ASP A 189 -5.48 0.76 -6.16
C ASP A 189 -6.03 -0.05 -4.98
N LYS A 190 -5.94 0.51 -3.77
CA LYS A 190 -6.45 -0.11 -2.55
C LYS A 190 -7.91 -0.54 -2.65
N ALA A 191 -8.76 0.21 -3.35
CA ALA A 191 -10.19 -0.09 -3.51
C ALA A 191 -10.44 -1.39 -4.30
N THR A 192 -9.46 -1.81 -5.11
CA THR A 192 -9.55 -2.98 -5.99
C THR A 192 -9.00 -4.26 -5.36
N LYS A 193 -8.21 -4.14 -4.28
CA LYS A 193 -7.54 -5.28 -3.63
C LYS A 193 -8.49 -6.41 -3.30
N MET A 194 -9.68 -6.11 -2.75
CA MET A 194 -10.66 -7.14 -2.42
C MET A 194 -11.17 -7.89 -3.65
N ASP A 195 -11.39 -7.18 -4.76
CA ASP A 195 -11.78 -7.81 -6.01
C ASP A 195 -10.66 -8.72 -6.55
N PHE A 196 -9.43 -8.22 -6.52
CA PHE A 196 -8.26 -8.97 -6.97
C PHE A 196 -8.03 -10.22 -6.13
N ARG A 197 -8.21 -10.16 -4.81
CA ARG A 197 -8.12 -11.33 -3.91
C ARG A 197 -9.08 -12.44 -4.32
N ARG A 198 -10.33 -12.12 -4.66
CA ARG A 198 -11.34 -13.11 -5.11
C ARG A 198 -10.94 -13.76 -6.43
N LYS A 199 -10.49 -12.95 -7.39
CA LYS A 199 -10.06 -13.42 -8.72
C LYS A 199 -8.80 -14.29 -8.60
N LEU A 200 -7.85 -13.86 -7.78
CA LEU A 200 -6.60 -14.57 -7.52
C LEU A 200 -6.84 -15.93 -6.84
N ASP A 201 -7.77 -16.00 -5.87
CA ASP A 201 -8.17 -17.28 -5.25
C ASP A 201 -8.79 -18.24 -6.29
N THR A 202 -9.63 -17.70 -7.18
CA THR A 202 -10.26 -18.47 -8.28
C THR A 202 -9.22 -19.02 -9.26
N LEU A 203 -8.11 -18.31 -9.45
CA LEU A 203 -6.97 -18.74 -10.26
C LEU A 203 -6.03 -19.73 -9.55
N GLY A 204 -6.32 -20.10 -8.30
CA GLY A 204 -5.50 -21.03 -7.50
C GLY A 204 -4.33 -20.39 -6.76
N PHE A 205 -4.23 -19.06 -6.76
CA PHE A 205 -3.20 -18.31 -6.03
C PHE A 205 -3.79 -17.81 -4.70
N HIS A 206 -3.73 -18.67 -3.69
CA HIS A 206 -4.35 -18.42 -2.38
C HIS A 206 -3.44 -18.90 -1.25
N HIS A 207 -3.78 -18.55 0.00
CA HIS A 207 -2.96 -18.89 1.16
C HIS A 207 -2.54 -20.36 1.22
N ALA A 208 -3.43 -21.30 0.95
CA ALA A 208 -3.12 -22.74 1.01
C ALA A 208 -2.19 -23.25 -0.11
N SER A 209 -2.04 -22.52 -1.23
CA SER A 209 -1.13 -22.92 -2.31
C SER A 209 0.24 -22.26 -2.13
N ILE A 210 0.26 -21.00 -1.67
CA ILE A 210 1.50 -20.26 -1.36
C ILE A 210 2.15 -20.75 -0.06
N PHE A 211 1.34 -21.12 0.93
CA PHE A 211 1.75 -21.66 2.23
C PHE A 211 1.08 -23.02 2.44
N PRO A 212 1.72 -24.12 2.02
CA PRO A 212 1.14 -25.47 2.06
C PRO A 212 1.21 -26.08 3.47
N ASP A 213 0.64 -25.38 4.44
CA ASP A 213 0.54 -25.77 5.84
C ASP A 213 -0.87 -25.51 6.40
N LEU A 214 -1.11 -25.89 7.65
CA LEU A 214 -2.41 -25.71 8.30
C LEU A 214 -2.77 -24.21 8.47
N ASP A 215 -1.79 -23.34 8.60
CA ASP A 215 -2.01 -21.89 8.70
C ASP A 215 -2.50 -21.32 7.37
N GLY A 216 -1.87 -21.73 6.26
CA GLY A 216 -2.27 -21.36 4.91
C GLY A 216 -3.66 -21.88 4.54
N LEU A 217 -3.97 -23.14 4.89
CA LEU A 217 -5.32 -23.70 4.72
C LEU A 217 -6.36 -22.91 5.52
N SER A 218 -6.09 -22.66 6.80
CA SER A 218 -7.01 -21.93 7.68
C SER A 218 -7.30 -20.53 7.17
N ARG A 219 -6.27 -19.77 6.76
CA ARG A 219 -6.43 -18.44 6.16
C ARG A 219 -7.24 -18.45 4.88
N ARG A 220 -7.04 -19.45 4.01
CA ARG A 220 -7.84 -19.61 2.79
C ARG A 220 -9.32 -19.84 3.11
N LEU A 221 -9.62 -20.75 4.04
CA LEU A 221 -11.00 -21.07 4.40
C LEU A 221 -11.75 -19.84 4.92
N VAL A 222 -11.11 -19.05 5.80
CA VAL A 222 -11.67 -17.79 6.31
C VAL A 222 -11.91 -16.79 5.17
N ALA A 223 -10.91 -16.60 4.29
CA ALA A 223 -11.05 -15.71 3.14
C ALA A 223 -12.21 -16.12 2.22
N LEU A 224 -12.32 -17.42 1.92
CA LEU A 224 -13.36 -17.97 1.06
C LEU A 224 -14.76 -17.79 1.63
N GLN A 225 -14.95 -17.99 2.94
CA GLN A 225 -16.23 -17.67 3.59
C GLN A 225 -16.49 -16.16 3.57
N GLY A 226 -15.48 -15.34 3.84
CA GLY A 226 -15.57 -13.88 3.75
C GLY A 226 -16.09 -13.42 2.39
N PHE A 227 -15.59 -14.01 1.29
CA PHE A 227 -16.04 -13.68 -0.06
C PHE A 227 -17.52 -14.00 -0.31
N ARG A 228 -18.08 -15.03 0.35
CA ARG A 228 -19.48 -15.44 0.21
C ARG A 228 -20.45 -14.52 0.95
N LEU A 229 -19.98 -13.91 2.04
CA LEU A 229 -20.78 -12.99 2.86
C LEU A 229 -20.86 -11.58 2.28
N MET A 230 -19.97 -11.24 1.34
CA MET A 230 -19.96 -9.92 0.71
C MET A 230 -21.03 -9.79 -0.37
N PRO A 231 -21.62 -8.59 -0.54
CA PRO A 231 -22.49 -8.31 -1.68
C PRO A 231 -21.75 -8.59 -2.99
N ARG A 232 -22.38 -9.32 -3.91
CA ARG A 232 -21.82 -9.51 -5.25
C ARG A 232 -21.73 -8.13 -5.93
N PRO A 233 -20.60 -7.80 -6.57
CA PRO A 233 -20.58 -6.67 -7.49
C PRO A 233 -21.68 -6.88 -8.54
N PRO A 234 -22.38 -5.82 -8.97
CA PRO A 234 -23.31 -5.93 -10.08
C PRO A 234 -22.57 -6.52 -11.29
N PHE A 235 -23.15 -7.55 -11.90
CA PHE A 235 -22.62 -8.14 -13.13
C PHE A 235 -22.68 -7.08 -14.22
N GLN A 236 -21.52 -6.56 -14.62
CA GLN A 236 -21.39 -5.78 -15.84
C GLN A 236 -21.21 -6.80 -16.97
N GLY A 237 -22.32 -7.14 -17.62
CA GLY A 237 -22.27 -7.95 -18.83
C GLY A 237 -21.45 -7.25 -19.93
N PRO A 238 -21.00 -7.99 -20.95
CA PRO A 238 -20.39 -7.37 -22.12
C PRO A 238 -21.34 -6.31 -22.72
N PRO A 239 -20.82 -5.17 -23.19
CA PRO A 239 -21.66 -4.16 -23.83
C PRO A 239 -22.22 -4.73 -25.14
N GLY A 240 -23.52 -5.01 -25.17
CA GLY A 240 -24.26 -5.35 -26.38
C GLY A 240 -24.49 -6.85 -26.58
N GLY A 241 -25.73 -7.27 -26.38
CA GLY A 241 -26.25 -8.58 -26.72
C GLY A 241 -27.70 -8.64 -26.30
N ASP A 242 -28.61 -8.23 -27.20
CA ASP A 242 -30.06 -8.34 -27.00
C ASP A 242 -30.43 -9.79 -26.72
N GLY A 243 -30.69 -10.07 -25.46
CA GLY A 243 -31.09 -11.38 -24.97
C GLY A 243 -31.75 -11.20 -23.61
N THR A 244 -33.00 -10.78 -23.61
CA THR A 244 -33.85 -10.70 -22.42
C THR A 244 -33.91 -12.05 -21.68
N PRO A 245 -33.56 -12.11 -20.39
CA PRO A 245 -34.10 -13.14 -19.50
C PRO A 245 -35.25 -12.53 -18.69
N SER A 246 -36.40 -13.18 -18.79
CA SER A 246 -37.67 -12.80 -18.18
C SER A 246 -37.56 -12.51 -16.68
N ARG A 247 -38.10 -11.35 -16.29
CA ARG A 247 -38.21 -10.82 -14.94
C ARG A 247 -39.12 -11.69 -14.06
N VAL A 248 -38.59 -12.28 -12.99
CA VAL A 248 -39.41 -12.71 -11.85
C VAL A 248 -39.61 -11.49 -10.94
N GLN A 249 -40.87 -11.02 -10.85
CA GLN A 249 -41.26 -9.94 -9.95
C GLN A 249 -41.20 -10.41 -8.49
N ARG A 250 -40.55 -9.63 -7.63
CA ARG A 250 -41.00 -9.44 -6.26
C ARG A 250 -41.22 -7.95 -6.01
N VAL A 251 -42.44 -7.65 -5.57
CA VAL A 251 -42.89 -6.35 -5.11
C VAL A 251 -42.52 -6.23 -3.64
N SER A 252 -41.93 -5.11 -3.25
CA SER A 252 -42.17 -4.50 -1.95
C SER A 252 -41.89 -3.01 -2.03
N THR A 253 -42.95 -2.26 -1.77
CA THR A 253 -43.04 -0.83 -1.52
C THR A 253 -42.14 -0.40 -0.37
N GLU A 254 -41.37 0.67 -0.53
CA GLU A 254 -41.06 1.57 0.58
C GLU A 254 -40.59 2.94 0.08
N THR A 255 -41.07 3.94 0.81
CA THR A 255 -41.16 5.39 0.58
C THR A 255 -39.80 6.04 0.30
N GLU A 256 -39.75 6.93 -0.70
CA GLU A 256 -38.58 7.79 -0.95
C GLU A 256 -38.43 8.82 0.18
N ILE A 257 -37.44 8.60 1.03
CA ILE A 257 -36.84 9.65 1.87
C ILE A 257 -35.73 10.29 1.03
N PRO A 258 -35.59 11.64 1.00
CA PRO A 258 -34.47 12.27 0.30
C PRO A 258 -33.16 11.77 0.88
N LYS A 259 -32.39 11.02 0.08
CA LYS A 259 -31.06 10.55 0.49
C LYS A 259 -30.13 11.75 0.58
N THR A 260 -29.86 12.20 1.80
CA THR A 260 -28.64 12.96 2.08
C THR A 260 -27.45 12.13 1.61
N LYS A 261 -26.58 12.72 0.78
CA LYS A 261 -25.34 12.09 0.30
C LYS A 261 -24.33 12.01 1.46
N ILE A 262 -24.60 11.14 2.42
CA ILE A 262 -23.62 10.72 3.40
C ILE A 262 -22.69 9.74 2.69
N ASN A 263 -21.42 10.12 2.48
CA ASN A 263 -20.38 9.22 2.01
C ASN A 263 -19.93 8.37 3.21
N PRO A 264 -20.22 7.06 3.28
CA PRO A 264 -19.92 6.21 4.45
C PRO A 264 -18.42 5.90 4.61
N ARG A 265 -17.56 6.41 3.71
CA ARG A 265 -16.12 6.11 3.64
C ARG A 265 -15.22 7.24 4.13
N ASP A 266 -15.80 8.33 4.63
CA ASP A 266 -15.05 9.44 5.23
C ASP A 266 -15.18 9.35 6.76
N PRO A 267 -14.13 8.90 7.48
CA PRO A 267 -14.18 8.69 8.92
C PRO A 267 -14.64 9.94 9.67
N GLN A 268 -14.34 11.15 9.16
CA GLN A 268 -14.66 12.39 9.87
C GLN A 268 -16.07 12.92 9.58
N LYS A 269 -16.77 12.38 8.58
CA LYS A 269 -18.08 12.89 8.16
C LYS A 269 -19.15 12.60 9.22
N GLY A 270 -19.82 13.67 9.66
CA GLY A 270 -20.85 13.62 10.70
C GLY A 270 -20.35 13.59 12.13
N GLN A 271 -19.02 13.66 12.37
CA GLN A 271 -18.46 13.64 13.73
C GLN A 271 -18.37 15.01 14.39
N TRP A 272 -18.46 16.11 13.63
CA TRP A 272 -18.08 17.46 14.11
C TRP A 272 -19.24 18.47 14.06
N GLY A 273 -20.45 18.00 13.78
CA GLY A 273 -21.68 18.79 13.80
C GLY A 273 -22.13 19.29 12.43
N LEU A 274 -21.57 18.75 11.33
CA LEU A 274 -22.03 18.92 9.94
C LEU A 274 -22.07 20.36 9.38
N LEU A 275 -21.59 21.35 10.13
CA LEU A 275 -21.65 22.76 9.74
C LEU A 275 -20.26 23.39 9.72
N PRO A 276 -19.86 24.07 8.62
CA PRO A 276 -18.57 24.76 8.56
C PRO A 276 -18.59 26.09 9.33
N ARG A 277 -19.76 26.50 9.84
CA ARG A 277 -19.95 27.73 10.61
C ARG A 277 -20.79 27.47 11.85
N ARG A 278 -20.29 27.90 13.01
CA ARG A 278 -20.98 27.78 14.30
C ARG A 278 -20.42 28.76 15.31
N ASN A 279 -21.28 29.29 16.20
CA ASN A 279 -20.89 30.16 17.31
C ASN A 279 -20.07 31.43 16.94
N GLY A 280 -20.22 31.94 15.70
CA GLY A 280 -19.47 33.09 15.19
C GLY A 280 -18.08 32.74 14.62
N TRP A 281 -17.77 31.45 14.45
CA TRP A 281 -16.57 30.94 13.80
C TRP A 281 -16.90 30.34 12.44
N ALA A 282 -15.99 30.50 11.49
CA ALA A 282 -16.07 29.89 10.17
C ALA A 282 -14.79 29.12 9.84
N LEU A 283 -14.97 27.89 9.37
CA LEU A 283 -13.95 27.06 8.75
C LEU A 283 -14.12 27.12 7.24
N THR A 284 -13.08 27.55 6.54
CA THR A 284 -13.06 27.68 5.08
C THR A 284 -11.84 27.00 4.50
N ALA A 285 -11.86 26.69 3.21
CA ALA A 285 -10.70 26.18 2.51
C ALA A 285 -10.53 26.82 1.13
N LYS A 286 -9.28 26.91 0.68
CA LYS A 286 -8.93 27.16 -0.72
C LYS A 286 -8.12 25.98 -1.25
N VAL A 287 -8.53 25.43 -2.39
CA VAL A 287 -7.89 24.28 -3.01
C VAL A 287 -7.24 24.74 -4.31
N ARG A 288 -5.96 24.40 -4.50
CA ARG A 288 -5.25 24.60 -5.76
C ARG A 288 -4.60 23.31 -6.21
N GLU A 289 -4.74 22.99 -7.48
CA GLU A 289 -3.95 21.94 -8.12
C GLU A 289 -2.50 22.42 -8.24
N ILE A 290 -1.55 21.59 -7.82
CA ILE A 290 -0.12 21.89 -7.95
C ILE A 290 0.52 20.98 -9.00
N GLU A 291 0.09 19.73 -9.05
CA GLU A 291 0.49 18.71 -10.03
C GLU A 291 -0.72 17.82 -10.33
N GLN A 292 -0.67 17.02 -11.40
CA GLN A 292 -1.79 16.19 -11.83
C GLN A 292 -2.31 15.31 -10.69
N ASP A 293 -3.57 15.53 -10.31
CA ASP A 293 -4.26 14.85 -9.20
C ASP A 293 -3.65 15.08 -7.80
N TRP A 294 -2.81 16.10 -7.63
CA TRP A 294 -2.24 16.51 -6.34
C TRP A 294 -2.61 17.95 -6.00
N TYR A 295 -3.37 18.11 -4.93
CA TYR A 295 -3.98 19.39 -4.55
C TYR A 295 -3.43 19.86 -3.21
N GLN A 296 -3.13 21.16 -3.13
CA GLN A 296 -2.92 21.82 -1.84
C GLN A 296 -4.21 22.45 -1.38
N THR A 297 -4.62 22.06 -0.18
CA THR A 297 -5.74 22.64 0.55
C THR A 297 -5.19 23.56 1.63
N ASN A 298 -5.59 24.83 1.60
CA ASN A 298 -5.33 25.78 2.65
C ASN A 298 -6.59 25.96 3.50
N LEU A 299 -6.58 25.42 4.71
CA LEU A 299 -7.66 25.54 5.69
C LEU A 299 -7.46 26.82 6.50
N LEU A 300 -8.55 27.56 6.69
CA LEU A 300 -8.55 28.80 7.44
C LEU A 300 -9.74 28.85 8.38
N LEU A 301 -9.46 29.00 9.67
CA LEU A 301 -10.45 29.27 10.71
C LEU A 301 -10.36 30.73 11.14
N THR A 302 -11.47 31.46 11.02
CA THR A 302 -11.60 32.87 11.39
C THR A 302 -12.89 33.13 12.18
N SER A 303 -12.89 34.22 12.96
CA SER A 303 -14.13 34.78 13.52
C SER A 303 -14.90 35.53 12.43
N GLU A 304 -16.22 35.33 12.36
CA GLU A 304 -17.16 36.16 11.60
C GLU A 304 -17.81 37.23 12.50
N THR A 305 -17.38 37.35 13.75
CA THR A 305 -17.86 38.32 14.76
C THR A 305 -16.69 39.09 15.39
N GLU A 306 -16.94 39.99 16.34
CA GLU A 306 -15.89 40.70 17.10
C GLU A 306 -15.04 39.80 18.02
N LYS A 307 -15.35 38.49 18.11
CA LYS A 307 -14.58 37.52 18.88
C LYS A 307 -13.14 37.39 18.34
N LYS A 308 -12.17 37.24 19.25
CA LYS A 308 -10.77 36.99 18.93
C LYS A 308 -10.40 35.53 19.20
N LEU A 309 -9.74 34.89 18.24
CA LEU A 309 -9.26 33.52 18.38
C LEU A 309 -7.94 33.52 19.17
N THR A 310 -7.99 33.11 20.43
CA THR A 310 -6.81 33.07 21.32
C THR A 310 -6.44 31.65 21.73
N GLY A 311 -7.42 30.74 21.80
CA GLY A 311 -7.18 29.32 22.08
C GLY A 311 -6.65 28.55 20.87
N LYS A 312 -5.99 27.43 21.14
CA LYS A 312 -5.49 26.53 20.09
C LYS A 312 -6.66 25.92 19.31
N VAL A 313 -6.45 25.71 18.02
CA VAL A 313 -7.37 25.00 17.14
C VAL A 313 -6.81 23.62 16.86
N VAL A 314 -7.63 22.60 17.03
CA VAL A 314 -7.29 21.22 16.69
C VAL A 314 -8.02 20.88 15.40
N PHE A 315 -7.29 20.68 14.31
CA PHE A 315 -7.83 20.17 13.06
C PHE A 315 -7.75 18.65 13.06
N TYR A 316 -8.86 18.02 12.69
CA TYR A 316 -9.03 16.58 12.49
C TYR A 316 -9.16 16.33 11.01
N LEU A 317 -8.06 15.94 10.39
CA LEU A 317 -7.98 15.53 9.01
C LEU A 317 -8.39 14.06 8.89
N HIS A 318 -8.55 13.60 7.64
CA HIS A 318 -8.76 12.20 7.34
C HIS A 318 -7.64 11.31 7.91
N ASP A 319 -7.94 10.08 8.32
CA ASP A 319 -6.98 9.19 8.99
C ASP A 319 -5.79 8.76 8.11
N SER A 320 -5.89 8.99 6.78
CA SER A 320 -4.80 8.75 5.82
C SER A 320 -3.61 9.71 5.96
N PHE A 321 -3.73 10.81 6.73
CA PHE A 321 -2.62 11.73 6.96
C PHE A 321 -1.68 11.15 8.04
N LYS A 322 -0.36 11.20 7.82
CA LYS A 322 0.66 10.74 8.80
C LYS A 322 0.47 11.32 10.22
N ASN A 323 -0.10 12.52 10.29
CA ASN A 323 -0.53 13.18 11.52
C ASN A 323 -1.92 13.77 11.24
N PRO A 324 -3.00 13.01 11.47
CA PRO A 324 -4.35 13.43 11.11
C PRO A 324 -4.87 14.49 12.08
N ILE A 325 -4.37 14.51 13.31
CA ILE A 325 -4.67 15.53 14.30
C ILE A 325 -3.57 16.60 14.28
N ARG A 326 -3.95 17.85 13.96
CA ARG A 326 -3.03 19.00 13.88
C ARG A 326 -3.46 20.10 14.82
N LYS A 327 -2.64 20.38 15.82
CA LYS A 327 -2.88 21.44 16.79
C LYS A 327 -2.14 22.72 16.39
N ILE A 328 -2.88 23.79 16.11
CA ILE A 328 -2.36 25.07 15.63
C ILE A 328 -2.65 26.16 16.67
N SER A 329 -1.62 26.90 17.05
CA SER A 329 -1.78 28.14 17.82
C SER A 329 -2.14 29.28 16.85
N PRO A 330 -3.19 30.06 17.11
CA PRO A 330 -3.59 31.17 16.25
C PRO A 330 -2.48 32.21 16.10
N LYS A 331 -2.41 32.84 14.93
CA LYS A 331 -1.61 34.05 14.67
C LYS A 331 -2.56 35.12 14.14
N ASP A 332 -2.49 36.32 14.70
CA ASP A 332 -3.36 37.46 14.33
C ASP A 332 -4.87 37.12 14.35
N GLY A 333 -5.29 36.30 15.32
CA GLY A 333 -6.69 35.88 15.47
C GLY A 333 -7.18 34.86 14.42
N LYS A 334 -6.26 34.22 13.69
CA LYS A 334 -6.58 33.21 12.66
C LYS A 334 -5.77 31.94 12.87
N ALA A 335 -6.36 30.79 12.54
CA ALA A 335 -5.63 29.52 12.48
C ALA A 335 -5.62 29.02 11.03
N GLU A 336 -4.41 28.86 10.48
CA GLU A 336 -4.19 28.42 9.10
C GLU A 336 -3.45 27.07 9.10
N LEU A 337 -3.92 26.14 8.26
CA LEU A 337 -3.30 24.84 8.05
C LEU A 337 -3.23 24.51 6.57
N LYS A 338 -2.00 24.35 6.06
CA LYS A 338 -1.76 23.86 4.70
C LYS A 338 -1.58 22.36 4.72
N THR A 339 -2.30 21.69 3.84
CA THR A 339 -2.23 20.25 3.67
C THR A 339 -2.32 19.87 2.19
N TRP A 340 -1.89 18.65 1.85
CA TRP A 340 -1.87 18.16 0.49
C TRP A 340 -2.60 16.83 0.41
N SER A 341 -3.48 16.67 -0.57
CA SER A 341 -4.27 15.45 -0.78
C SER A 341 -4.55 15.19 -2.25
N TYR A 342 -4.86 13.93 -2.56
CA TYR A 342 -5.31 13.52 -3.89
C TYR A 342 -6.76 13.94 -4.14
N GLY A 343 -7.63 13.81 -3.14
CA GLY A 343 -9.05 14.11 -3.24
C GLY A 343 -9.59 14.89 -2.05
N ALA A 344 -10.87 15.21 -2.15
CA ALA A 344 -11.67 15.81 -1.11
C ALA A 344 -11.88 14.85 0.06
N PHE A 345 -12.00 15.43 1.25
CA PHE A 345 -12.28 14.74 2.50
C PHE A 345 -12.94 15.72 3.47
N THR A 346 -13.50 15.22 4.56
CA THR A 346 -14.13 16.03 5.60
C THR A 346 -13.09 16.45 6.61
N VAL A 347 -13.07 17.74 6.93
CA VAL A 347 -12.21 18.32 7.96
C VAL A 347 -13.06 18.65 9.17
N GLY A 348 -12.72 18.06 10.31
CA GLY A 348 -13.16 18.53 11.61
C GLY A 348 -12.24 19.63 12.13
N ALA A 349 -12.79 20.63 12.82
CA ALA A 349 -11.99 21.56 13.62
C ALA A 349 -12.64 21.76 14.99
N MET A 350 -11.85 21.74 16.05
CA MET A 350 -12.28 22.04 17.42
C MET A 350 -11.48 23.23 17.96
N ILE A 351 -12.18 24.21 18.51
CA ILE A 351 -11.59 25.39 19.13
C ILE A 351 -11.54 25.15 20.65
N GLU A 352 -10.34 25.08 21.23
CA GLU A 352 -10.19 24.72 22.65
C GLU A 352 -10.77 25.78 23.62
N GLN A 353 -10.86 27.04 23.21
CA GLN A 353 -11.29 28.14 24.10
C GLN A 353 -12.77 28.09 24.48
N ASP A 354 -13.63 27.58 23.58
CA ASP A 354 -15.07 27.57 23.76
C ASP A 354 -15.74 26.24 23.38
N GLY A 355 -14.94 25.23 23.01
CA GLY A 355 -15.41 23.90 22.64
C GLY A 355 -16.17 23.85 21.31
N THR A 356 -16.16 24.92 20.51
CA THR A 356 -16.85 24.93 19.22
C THR A 356 -16.18 23.93 18.28
N THR A 357 -16.99 23.04 17.72
CA THR A 357 -16.61 22.11 16.65
C THR A 357 -17.22 22.60 15.33
N LEU A 358 -16.47 22.45 14.25
CA LEU A 358 -16.86 22.81 12.89
C LEU A 358 -16.53 21.63 11.96
N GLU A 359 -17.32 21.46 10.92
CA GLU A 359 -17.14 20.42 9.91
C GLU A 359 -17.17 21.02 8.52
N LEU A 360 -16.15 20.75 7.71
CA LEU A 360 -16.08 21.21 6.32
C LEU A 360 -15.87 20.00 5.40
N ASP A 361 -16.88 19.67 4.60
CA ASP A 361 -16.76 18.68 3.53
C ASP A 361 -16.12 19.35 2.30
N LEU A 362 -14.88 18.97 2.00
CA LEU A 362 -14.16 19.56 0.89
C LEU A 362 -14.74 19.16 -0.48
N ALA A 363 -15.59 18.13 -0.55
CA ALA A 363 -16.25 17.70 -1.79
C ALA A 363 -17.38 18.65 -2.19
N GLU A 364 -17.86 19.47 -1.25
CA GLU A 364 -18.93 20.46 -1.47
C GLU A 364 -18.39 21.87 -1.77
N LEU A 365 -17.06 22.06 -1.81
CA LEU A 365 -16.45 23.35 -2.14
C LEU A 365 -16.62 23.72 -3.62
N GLU A 366 -17.58 24.59 -3.94
CA GLU A 366 -17.85 25.03 -5.32
C GLU A 366 -16.61 25.54 -6.08
N GLY A 367 -15.65 26.16 -5.38
CA GLY A 367 -14.40 26.67 -5.94
C GLY A 367 -13.26 25.65 -6.09
N ALA A 368 -13.45 24.39 -5.70
CA ALA A 368 -12.42 23.35 -5.80
C ALA A 368 -12.49 22.62 -7.15
N PRO A 369 -11.34 22.17 -7.70
CA PRO A 369 -11.29 21.44 -8.97
C PRO A 369 -12.25 20.25 -8.98
N LYS A 370 -12.94 20.02 -10.10
CA LYS A 370 -13.96 18.96 -10.21
C LYS A 370 -13.40 17.58 -9.86
N ARG A 371 -12.19 17.26 -10.35
CA ARG A 371 -11.48 16.01 -10.05
C ARG A 371 -11.15 15.85 -8.57
N PHE A 372 -10.76 16.92 -7.90
CA PHE A 372 -10.53 16.90 -6.45
C PHE A 372 -11.80 16.53 -5.68
N ARG A 373 -12.97 17.03 -6.11
CA ARG A 373 -14.26 16.78 -5.43
C ARG A 373 -14.86 15.41 -5.70
N GLU A 374 -14.48 14.77 -6.81
CA GLU A 374 -15.08 13.53 -7.29
C GLU A 374 -14.22 12.28 -7.05
N GLN A 375 -13.04 12.44 -6.43
CA GLN A 375 -12.09 11.36 -6.10
C GLN A 375 -12.51 10.48 -4.92
#